data_AF-A0A1W9Z649-F1
#
_entry.id   AF-A0A1W9Z649-F1
#
_cell.length_a   1.000
_cell.length_b   1.000
_cell.length_c   1.000
_cell.angle_alpha   90.00
_cell.angle_beta   90.00
_cell.angle_gamma   90.00
#
_symmetry.space_group_name_H-M   'P 1'
#
loop_
_entity.id
_entity.type
_entity.pdbx_description
1 polymer ?
#
loop_
_entity_poly.entity_id
_entity_poly.type
_entity_poly.pdbx_seq_one_letter_code
_entity_poly.pdbx_strand_id
1 'polypeptide(L)'
;MITRPTCQELIEAVRRELGTTVIAAVTDASVQGTLAMIDAVLQIAAARSEHELTWMTQETDATESFAEHIIGAGVDGCGPVRDGLAKLREARGTDNQAAGVLAAYHASGRLLAACTELALSCEGDIRARLDQVLLARLENELEIRGEFRMAGRG
;
A
#
# COMPACT_ATOMS: atom_id res chain seq x y z
N MET A 1 -24.05 -9.81 9.15
CA MET A 1 -22.66 -9.99 8.66
C MET A 1 -21.74 -9.64 9.81
N ILE A 2 -20.98 -10.61 10.31
CA ILE A 2 -19.86 -10.31 11.24
C ILE A 2 -18.66 -10.05 10.32
N THR A 3 -18.36 -8.78 10.07
CA THR A 3 -17.12 -8.37 9.41
C THR A 3 -15.95 -8.64 10.37
N ARG A 4 -14.86 -9.20 9.84
CA ARG A 4 -13.63 -9.37 10.62
C ARG A 4 -13.03 -7.99 10.90
N PRO A 5 -12.51 -7.74 12.12
CA PRO A 5 -11.90 -6.48 12.44
C PRO A 5 -10.64 -6.22 11.58
N THR A 6 -10.40 -4.96 11.23
CA THR A 6 -9.21 -4.53 10.49
C THR A 6 -7.95 -4.61 11.38
N CYS A 7 -6.75 -4.59 10.77
CA CYS A 7 -5.50 -4.50 11.55
C CYS A 7 -5.47 -3.27 12.44
N GLN A 8 -5.97 -2.12 11.95
CA GLN A 8 -6.08 -0.90 12.74
C GLN A 8 -6.97 -1.10 13.96
N GLU A 9 -8.18 -1.66 13.78
CA GLU A 9 -9.11 -1.90 14.89
C GLU A 9 -8.52 -2.83 15.96
N LEU A 10 -7.77 -3.86 15.53
CA LEU A 10 -7.05 -4.75 16.44
C LEU A 10 -5.93 -4.03 17.20
N ILE A 11 -5.14 -3.20 16.52
CA ILE A 11 -4.06 -2.43 17.14
C ILE A 11 -4.64 -1.39 18.11
N GLU A 12 -5.69 -0.68 17.74
CA GLU A 12 -6.38 0.28 18.61
C GLU A 12 -6.98 -0.37 19.85
N ALA A 13 -7.53 -1.59 19.72
CA ALA A 13 -8.00 -2.36 20.86
C ALA A 13 -6.85 -2.71 21.83
N VAL A 14 -5.70 -3.14 21.32
CA VAL A 14 -4.51 -3.43 22.14
C VAL A 14 -3.99 -2.16 22.82
N ARG A 15 -3.87 -1.06 22.09
CA ARG A 15 -3.44 0.24 22.64
C ARG A 15 -4.34 0.70 23.78
N ARG A 16 -5.65 0.57 23.61
CA ARG A 16 -6.64 0.90 24.65
C ARG A 16 -6.39 0.09 25.91
N GLU A 17 -6.25 -1.22 25.79
CA GLU A 17 -6.00 -2.11 26.94
C GLU A 17 -4.68 -1.78 27.65
N LEU A 18 -3.62 -1.48 26.88
CA LEU A 18 -2.33 -1.04 27.42
C LEU A 18 -2.46 0.28 28.20
N GLY A 19 -3.18 1.25 27.63
CA GLY A 19 -3.34 2.60 28.18
C GLY A 19 -4.37 2.75 29.29
N THR A 20 -5.29 1.80 29.48
CA THR A 20 -6.29 1.86 30.56
C THR A 20 -6.03 0.85 31.67
N THR A 21 -5.68 -0.38 31.32
CA THR A 21 -5.61 -1.48 32.28
C THR A 21 -4.17 -1.74 32.71
N VAL A 22 -3.27 -1.91 31.74
CA VAL A 22 -1.88 -2.32 32.01
C VAL A 22 -1.09 -1.19 32.66
N ILE A 23 -1.21 0.04 32.16
CA ILE A 23 -0.50 1.19 32.73
C ILE A 23 -0.87 1.45 34.20
N ALA A 24 -2.15 1.24 34.56
CA ALA A 24 -2.64 1.44 35.92
C ALA A 24 -2.06 0.42 36.94
N ALA A 25 -1.66 -0.76 36.46
CA ALA A 25 -1.04 -1.80 37.27
C ALA A 25 0.50 -1.66 37.37
N VAL A 26 1.12 -0.77 36.59
CA VAL A 26 2.57 -0.59 36.53
C VAL A 26 2.98 0.63 37.36
N THR A 27 3.77 0.41 38.41
CA THR A 27 4.27 1.47 39.30
C THR A 27 5.70 1.90 38.97
N ASP A 28 6.46 1.08 38.25
CA ASP A 28 7.83 1.38 37.86
C ASP A 28 7.86 2.38 36.69
N ALA A 29 8.51 3.53 36.91
CA ALA A 29 8.59 4.63 35.94
C ALA A 29 9.33 4.26 34.65
N SER A 30 10.33 3.37 34.70
CA SER A 30 11.04 2.88 33.52
C SER A 30 10.13 1.99 32.66
N VAL A 31 9.33 1.14 33.31
CA VAL A 31 8.34 0.31 32.62
C VAL A 31 7.23 1.17 32.01
N GLN A 32 6.77 2.22 32.70
CA GLN A 32 5.82 3.19 32.14
C GLN A 32 6.38 3.90 30.89
N GLY A 33 7.64 4.32 30.93
CA GLY A 33 8.32 4.90 29.75
C GLY A 33 8.40 3.92 28.58
N THR A 34 8.66 2.64 28.85
CA THR A 34 8.66 1.58 27.84
C THR A 34 7.26 1.36 27.24
N LEU A 35 6.21 1.37 28.06
CA LEU A 35 4.82 1.29 27.58
C LEU A 35 4.44 2.48 26.70
N ALA A 36 4.89 3.70 27.03
CA ALA A 36 4.68 4.86 26.18
C ALA A 36 5.39 4.73 24.82
N MET A 37 6.60 4.17 24.78
CA MET A 37 7.28 3.87 23.52
C MET A 37 6.54 2.80 22.70
N ILE A 38 6.05 1.75 23.35
CA ILE A 38 5.25 0.71 22.69
C ILE A 38 3.97 1.32 22.10
N ASP A 39 3.26 2.16 22.84
CA ASP A 39 2.05 2.82 22.34
C ASP A 39 2.34 3.70 21.12
N ALA A 40 3.45 4.46 21.16
CA ALA A 40 3.88 5.27 20.02
C ALA A 40 4.17 4.42 18.76
N VAL A 41 4.83 3.27 18.92
CA VAL A 41 5.07 2.33 17.81
C VAL A 41 3.77 1.74 17.28
N LEU A 42 2.86 1.34 18.17
CA LEU A 42 1.55 0.80 17.79
C LEU A 42 0.70 1.85 17.06
N GLN A 43 0.77 3.13 17.46
CA GLN A 43 0.09 4.22 16.75
C GLN A 43 0.57 4.35 15.31
N ILE A 44 1.89 4.32 15.10
CA ILE A 44 2.49 4.36 13.78
C ILE A 44 2.07 3.14 12.96
N ALA A 45 2.10 1.95 13.56
CA ALA A 45 1.68 0.72 12.89
C ALA A 45 0.21 0.75 12.47
N ALA A 46 -0.69 1.25 13.32
CA ALA A 46 -2.10 1.40 13.01
C ALA A 46 -2.32 2.33 11.81
N ALA A 47 -1.73 3.53 11.87
CA ALA A 47 -1.83 4.51 10.79
C ALA A 47 -1.27 3.96 9.46
N ARG A 48 -0.12 3.28 9.51
CA ARG A 48 0.48 2.68 8.31
C ARG A 48 -0.36 1.57 7.70
N SER A 49 -0.99 0.74 8.54
CA SER A 49 -1.79 -0.40 8.07
C SER A 49 -2.98 0.03 7.19
N GLU A 50 -3.61 1.17 7.51
CA GLU A 50 -4.72 1.73 6.75
C GLU A 50 -4.26 2.43 5.46
N HIS A 51 -3.20 3.23 5.57
CA HIS A 51 -2.63 3.93 4.41
C HIS A 51 -2.04 2.95 3.39
N GLU A 52 -1.36 1.88 3.83
CA GLU A 52 -0.73 0.90 2.94
C GLU A 52 -1.75 0.20 2.03
N LEU A 53 -2.93 -0.17 2.54
CA LEU A 53 -3.99 -0.76 1.71
C LEU A 53 -4.56 0.26 0.71
N THR A 54 -4.81 1.49 1.16
CA THR A 54 -5.30 2.56 0.29
C THR A 54 -4.32 2.84 -0.85
N TRP A 55 -3.02 2.90 -0.55
CA TRP A 55 -1.97 3.12 -1.55
C TRP A 55 -1.85 1.95 -2.53
N MET A 56 -1.88 0.71 -2.04
CA MET A 56 -1.87 -0.46 -2.92
C MET A 56 -3.03 -0.43 -3.92
N THR A 57 -4.22 -0.01 -3.49
CA THR A 57 -5.38 0.16 -4.38
C THR A 57 -5.17 1.29 -5.39
N GLN A 58 -4.76 2.48 -4.93
CA GLN A 58 -4.53 3.64 -5.82
C GLN A 58 -3.47 3.35 -6.88
N GLU A 59 -2.38 2.69 -6.49
CA GLU A 59 -1.32 2.33 -7.42
C GLU A 59 -1.76 1.26 -8.42
N THR A 60 -2.56 0.31 -7.97
CA THR A 60 -3.18 -0.70 -8.83
C THR A 60 -4.10 -0.04 -9.86
N ASP A 61 -4.91 0.93 -9.45
CA ASP A 61 -5.81 1.69 -10.33
C ASP A 61 -5.03 2.53 -11.36
N ALA A 62 -3.96 3.19 -10.94
CA ALA A 62 -3.09 3.96 -11.84
C ALA A 62 -2.43 3.06 -12.89
N THR A 63 -1.97 1.88 -12.47
CA THR A 63 -1.37 0.88 -13.38
C THR A 63 -2.40 0.33 -14.36
N GLU A 64 -3.61 0.01 -13.91
CA GLU A 64 -4.71 -0.44 -14.77
C GLU A 64 -5.07 0.63 -15.82
N SER A 65 -5.24 1.88 -15.40
CA SER A 65 -5.53 2.99 -16.31
C SER A 65 -4.42 3.19 -17.36
N PHE A 66 -3.16 3.06 -16.96
CA PHE A 66 -2.04 3.15 -17.89
C PHE A 66 -2.02 1.99 -18.89
N ALA A 67 -2.27 0.76 -18.43
CA ALA A 67 -2.39 -0.41 -19.30
C ALA A 67 -3.52 -0.26 -20.33
N GLU A 68 -4.69 0.22 -19.90
CA GLU A 68 -5.81 0.52 -20.79
C GLU A 68 -5.45 1.56 -21.84
N HIS A 69 -4.67 2.59 -21.46
CA HIS A 69 -4.19 3.59 -22.40
C HIS A 69 -3.24 2.99 -23.46
N ILE A 70 -2.27 2.16 -23.07
CA ILE A 70 -1.37 1.47 -24.01
C ILE A 70 -2.17 0.62 -25.01
N ILE A 71 -3.17 -0.12 -24.51
CA ILE A 71 -4.05 -0.96 -25.34
C ILE A 71 -4.88 -0.09 -26.29
N GLY A 72 -5.46 1.01 -25.80
CA GLY A 72 -6.25 1.95 -26.60
C GLY A 72 -5.44 2.66 -27.68
N ALA A 73 -4.15 2.90 -27.43
CA ALA A 73 -3.21 3.45 -28.41
C ALA A 73 -2.76 2.42 -29.46
N GLY A 74 -3.12 1.14 -29.32
CA GLY A 74 -2.76 0.07 -30.26
C GLY A 74 -1.28 -0.35 -30.20
N VAL A 75 -0.58 -0.04 -29.11
CA VAL A 75 0.86 -0.29 -28.94
C VAL A 75 1.16 -1.70 -28.41
N ASP A 76 0.18 -2.36 -27.81
CA ASP A 76 0.29 -3.71 -27.26
C ASP A 76 0.25 -4.81 -28.35
N GLY A 77 1.21 -4.78 -29.29
CA GLY A 77 1.19 -5.61 -30.50
C GLY A 77 1.13 -7.12 -30.21
N CYS A 78 1.98 -7.62 -29.31
CA CYS A 78 2.04 -9.04 -28.96
C CYS A 78 1.06 -9.44 -27.83
N GLY A 79 0.28 -8.49 -27.29
CA GLY A 79 -0.67 -8.72 -26.22
C GLY A 79 -0.17 -8.85 -24.77
N PRO A 80 1.12 -8.66 -24.39
CA PRO A 80 1.53 -8.86 -22.99
C PRO A 80 0.83 -7.93 -21.99
N VAL A 81 0.47 -6.70 -22.38
CA VAL A 81 -0.25 -5.77 -21.50
C VAL A 81 -1.71 -6.19 -21.36
N ARG A 82 -2.35 -6.63 -22.44
CA ARG A 82 -3.71 -7.19 -22.40
C ARG A 82 -3.79 -8.44 -21.53
N ASP A 83 -2.82 -9.34 -21.65
CA ASP A 83 -2.74 -10.55 -20.82
C ASP A 83 -2.51 -10.21 -19.34
N GLY A 84 -1.62 -9.25 -19.06
CA GLY A 84 -1.36 -8.77 -17.71
C GLY A 84 -2.60 -8.10 -17.10
N LEU A 85 -3.32 -7.29 -17.87
CA LEU A 85 -4.55 -6.62 -17.44
C LEU A 85 -5.66 -7.63 -17.13
N ALA A 86 -5.81 -8.69 -17.93
CA ALA A 86 -6.75 -9.76 -17.64
C ALA A 86 -6.43 -10.45 -16.30
N LYS A 87 -5.15 -10.77 -16.05
CA LYS A 87 -4.69 -11.37 -14.78
C LYS A 87 -4.90 -10.44 -13.58
N LEU A 88 -4.70 -9.12 -13.76
CA LEU A 88 -4.99 -8.15 -12.71
C LEU A 88 -6.47 -8.15 -12.35
N ARG A 89 -7.35 -8.09 -13.35
CA ARG A 89 -8.82 -8.09 -13.14
C ARG A 89 -9.30 -9.38 -12.48
N GLU A 90 -8.72 -10.52 -12.83
CA GLU A 90 -8.96 -11.79 -12.14
C GLU A 90 -8.51 -11.74 -10.67
N ALA A 91 -7.30 -11.22 -10.41
CA ALA A 91 -6.74 -11.12 -9.05
C ALA A 91 -7.51 -10.15 -8.14
N ARG A 92 -8.11 -9.09 -8.71
CA ARG A 92 -8.92 -8.10 -7.98
C ARG A 92 -10.19 -8.74 -7.41
N GLY A 93 -10.73 -9.78 -8.06
CA GLY A 93 -11.91 -10.51 -7.59
C GLY A 93 -13.11 -9.59 -7.32
N THR A 94 -14.03 -10.03 -6.45
CA THR A 94 -15.17 -9.21 -5.98
C THR A 94 -15.05 -8.77 -4.51
N ASP A 95 -13.98 -9.16 -3.82
CA ASP A 95 -13.85 -8.99 -2.37
C ASP A 95 -12.65 -8.10 -2.02
N ASN A 96 -12.92 -6.92 -1.46
CA ASN A 96 -11.92 -5.89 -1.09
C ASN A 96 -11.19 -6.21 0.23
N GLN A 97 -11.00 -7.48 0.55
CA GLN A 97 -10.22 -7.88 1.71
C GLN A 97 -8.72 -7.66 1.47
N ALA A 98 -7.95 -7.46 2.53
CA ALA A 98 -6.51 -7.22 2.46
C ALA A 98 -5.75 -8.24 1.60
N ALA A 99 -6.15 -9.52 1.63
CA ALA A 99 -5.58 -10.56 0.79
C ALA A 99 -5.85 -10.33 -0.71
N GLY A 100 -7.05 -9.86 -1.07
CA GLY A 100 -7.42 -9.49 -2.43
C GLY A 100 -6.67 -8.25 -2.91
N VAL A 101 -6.56 -7.22 -2.06
CA VAL A 101 -5.76 -6.01 -2.34
C VAL A 101 -4.30 -6.37 -2.61
N LEU A 102 -3.70 -7.22 -1.77
CA LEU A 102 -2.32 -7.66 -1.95
C LEU A 102 -2.13 -8.49 -3.24
N ALA A 103 -3.07 -9.39 -3.55
CA ALA A 103 -3.02 -10.18 -4.77
C ALA A 103 -3.11 -9.30 -6.03
N ALA A 104 -4.03 -8.32 -6.02
CA ALA A 104 -4.17 -7.33 -7.08
C ALA A 104 -2.91 -6.47 -7.22
N TYR A 105 -2.32 -6.02 -6.10
CA TYR A 105 -1.09 -5.24 -6.10
C TYR A 105 0.11 -6.01 -6.66
N HIS A 106 0.24 -7.30 -6.35
CA HIS A 106 1.28 -8.13 -6.98
C HIS A 106 1.05 -8.34 -8.47
N ALA A 107 -0.21 -8.46 -8.90
CA ALA A 107 -0.55 -8.55 -10.31
C ALA A 107 -0.28 -7.22 -11.05
N SER A 108 -0.58 -6.08 -10.43
CA SER A 108 -0.29 -4.76 -10.99
C SER A 108 1.20 -4.52 -11.12
N GLY A 109 2.04 -4.93 -10.17
CA GLY A 109 3.50 -4.84 -10.33
C GLY A 109 4.04 -5.60 -11.56
N ARG A 110 3.49 -6.78 -11.86
CA ARG A 110 3.83 -7.52 -13.09
C ARG A 110 3.31 -6.84 -14.35
N LEU A 111 2.09 -6.29 -14.29
CA LEU A 111 1.51 -5.51 -15.39
C LEU A 111 2.34 -4.25 -15.68
N LEU A 112 2.77 -3.52 -14.64
CA LEU A 112 3.59 -2.33 -14.75
C LEU A 112 4.94 -2.65 -15.40
N ALA A 113 5.55 -3.80 -15.08
CA ALA A 113 6.77 -4.25 -15.75
C ALA A 113 6.56 -4.39 -17.28
N ALA A 114 5.50 -5.09 -17.70
CA ALA A 114 5.16 -5.24 -19.11
C ALA A 114 4.84 -3.89 -19.79
N CYS A 115 4.11 -3.01 -19.09
CA CYS A 115 3.82 -1.65 -19.58
C CYS A 115 5.11 -0.84 -19.76
N THR A 116 6.06 -0.96 -18.81
CA THR A 116 7.34 -0.24 -18.84
C THR A 116 8.19 -0.71 -20.01
N GLU A 117 8.31 -2.02 -20.23
CA GLU A 117 9.08 -2.60 -21.34
C GLU A 117 8.60 -2.06 -22.71
N LEU A 118 7.28 -1.97 -22.91
CA LEU A 118 6.70 -1.40 -24.12
C LEU A 118 6.89 0.12 -24.20
N ALA A 119 6.59 0.83 -23.11
CA ALA A 119 6.63 2.29 -23.06
C ALA A 119 8.06 2.84 -23.20
N LEU A 120 9.10 2.06 -22.87
CA LEU A 120 10.50 2.41 -23.13
C LEU A 120 10.84 2.56 -24.61
N SER A 121 10.11 1.87 -25.49
CA SER A 121 10.27 1.95 -26.94
C SER A 121 9.36 3.00 -27.59
N CYS A 122 8.57 3.72 -26.77
CA CYS A 122 7.63 4.73 -27.22
C CYS A 122 8.14 6.14 -26.89
N GLU A 123 7.75 7.11 -27.70
CA GLU A 123 7.93 8.54 -27.41
C GLU A 123 6.57 9.21 -27.16
N GLY A 124 6.58 10.43 -26.62
CA GLY A 124 5.37 11.23 -26.44
C GLY A 124 4.49 10.80 -25.25
N ASP A 125 3.16 10.75 -25.46
CA ASP A 125 2.15 10.60 -24.39
C ASP A 125 2.36 9.34 -23.55
N ILE A 126 2.69 8.21 -24.18
CA ILE A 126 2.91 6.93 -23.48
C ILE A 126 4.10 7.03 -22.53
N ARG A 127 5.19 7.64 -22.97
CA ARG A 127 6.38 7.84 -22.13
C ARG A 127 6.10 8.79 -20.98
N ALA A 128 5.41 9.90 -21.25
CA ALA A 128 5.03 10.87 -20.22
C ALA A 128 4.13 10.26 -19.14
N ARG A 129 3.18 9.40 -19.53
CA ARG A 129 2.31 8.68 -18.58
C ARG A 129 3.08 7.63 -17.76
N LEU A 130 4.03 6.92 -18.36
CA LEU A 130 4.92 6.03 -17.59
C LEU A 130 5.65 6.83 -16.51
N ASP A 131 6.24 7.97 -16.87
CA ASP A 131 6.98 8.80 -15.93
C ASP A 131 6.08 9.31 -14.80
N GLN A 132 4.83 9.68 -15.08
CA GLN A 132 3.84 10.07 -14.05
C GLN A 132 3.52 8.92 -13.08
N VAL A 133 3.28 7.71 -13.59
CA VAL A 133 3.00 6.53 -12.75
C VAL A 133 4.20 6.22 -11.84
N LEU A 134 5.42 6.26 -12.38
CA LEU A 134 6.64 6.00 -11.61
C LEU A 134 6.94 7.09 -10.58
N LEU A 135 6.69 8.36 -10.91
CA LEU A 135 6.85 9.47 -9.96
C LEU A 135 5.87 9.35 -8.79
N ALA A 136 4.59 9.08 -9.06
CA ALA A 136 3.59 8.87 -8.01
C ALA A 136 3.97 7.71 -7.09
N ARG A 137 4.50 6.61 -7.65
CA ARG A 137 5.02 5.48 -6.86
C ARG A 137 6.20 5.89 -5.98
N LEU A 138 7.15 6.65 -6.52
CA LEU A 138 8.31 7.13 -5.77
C LEU A 138 7.92 8.06 -4.62
N GLU A 139 6.97 8.98 -4.85
CA GLU A 139 6.45 9.87 -3.80
C GLU A 139 5.83 9.07 -2.65
N ASN A 140 5.02 8.06 -2.96
CA ASN A 140 4.45 7.15 -1.97
C ASN A 140 5.53 6.37 -1.22
N GLU A 141 6.57 5.87 -1.90
CA GLU A 141 7.68 5.16 -1.24
C GLU A 141 8.44 6.07 -0.26
N LEU A 142 8.59 7.36 -0.57
CA LEU A 142 9.21 8.33 0.33
C LEU A 142 8.33 8.63 1.54
N GLU A 143 7.01 8.76 1.34
CA GLU A 143 6.03 8.95 2.42
C GLU A 143 6.01 7.74 3.38
N ILE A 144 5.95 6.51 2.84
CA ILE A 144 6.01 5.26 3.62
C ILE A 144 7.28 5.17 4.45
N ARG A 145 8.42 5.54 3.86
CA ARG A 145 9.71 5.43 4.54
C ARG A 145 9.75 6.36 5.75
N GLY A 146 9.27 7.59 5.61
CA GLY A 146 9.18 8.58 6.68
C GLY A 146 10.49 8.78 7.48
N GLU A 147 10.48 9.67 8.48
CA GLU A 147 11.52 9.66 9.51
C GLU A 147 10.99 8.91 10.74
N PHE A 148 11.45 7.67 10.95
CA PHE A 148 11.22 6.98 12.22
C PHE A 148 12.00 7.69 13.33
N ARG A 149 11.35 8.58 14.07
CA ARG A 149 11.91 9.21 15.27
C ARG A 149 11.39 8.47 16.50
N MET A 150 12.25 7.71 17.18
CA MET A 150 11.92 7.18 18.51
C MET A 150 11.73 8.34 19.49
N ALA A 151 10.57 8.40 20.14
CA ALA A 151 10.39 9.26 21.31
C ALA A 151 11.38 8.84 22.42
N GLY A 152 12.11 9.80 23.00
CA GLY A 152 12.98 9.57 24.16
C GLY A 152 14.49 9.46 23.89
N ARG A 153 14.97 9.71 22.66
CA ARG A 153 16.39 9.97 22.40
C ARG A 153 16.56 11.40 21.87
N GLY A 154 16.59 12.34 22.81
CA GLY A 154 17.03 13.73 22.64
C GLY A 154 17.89 14.11 23.83
#